data_AF-A0A2T1CM55-F1
#
_entry.id   AF-A0A2T1CM55-F1
#
_cell.length_a   1.000
_cell.length_b   1.000
_cell.length_c   1.000
_cell.angle_alpha   90.00
_cell.angle_beta   90.00
_cell.angle_gamma   90.00
#
_symmetry.space_group_name_H-M   'P 1'
#
loop_
_entity.id
_entity.type
_entity.pdbx_description
1 polymer ?
#
loop_
_entity_poly.entity_id
_entity_poly.type
_entity_poly.pdbx_seq_one_letter_code
_entity_poly.pdbx_strand_id
1 'polypeptide(L)'
;MKHSINTVSKNYIIVGKEESFVQAGHGKETPLKKLQPVDYIIFYSPKTSLQNGKPIQAFTAVVTIKDRDIYQVVEPRSLSAISPKC
;
A
#
# COMPACT_ATOMS: atom_id res chain seq x y z
N MET A 1 -4.06 18.49 10.20
CA MET A 1 -2.96 17.74 9.59
C MET A 1 -2.66 16.54 10.49
N LYS A 2 -2.88 15.33 9.98
CA LYS A 2 -2.62 14.07 10.66
C LYS A 2 -1.45 13.36 9.98
N HIS A 3 -0.78 12.49 10.74
CA HIS A 3 0.26 11.61 10.21
C HIS A 3 0.03 10.18 10.69
N SER A 4 0.30 9.22 9.81
CA SER A 4 0.27 7.79 10.14
C SER A 4 1.51 7.09 9.61
N ILE A 5 1.87 5.97 10.23
CA ILE A 5 2.96 5.11 9.76
C ILE A 5 2.37 3.82 9.19
N ASN A 6 2.74 3.47 7.97
CA ASN A 6 2.37 2.21 7.33
C ASN A 6 3.63 1.37 7.06
N THR A 7 3.51 0.07 7.29
CA THR A 7 4.58 -0.89 7.06
C THR A 7 4.39 -1.56 5.71
N VAL A 8 5.35 -1.39 4.80
CA VAL A 8 5.29 -1.97 3.45
C VAL A 8 6.69 -2.22 2.88
N SER A 9 6.85 -3.25 2.07
CA SER A 9 8.12 -3.52 1.38
C SER A 9 8.47 -2.40 0.39
N LYS A 10 9.75 -2.05 0.28
CA LYS A 10 10.21 -0.90 -0.55
C LYS A 10 9.80 -1.00 -2.02
N ASN A 11 9.71 -2.20 -2.60
CA ASN A 11 9.32 -2.36 -4.01
C ASN A 11 7.90 -1.84 -4.28
N TYR A 12 6.95 -2.03 -3.35
CA TYR A 12 5.59 -1.49 -3.52
C TYR A 12 5.56 0.04 -3.45
N ILE A 13 6.49 0.66 -2.71
CA ILE A 13 6.64 2.13 -2.71
C ILE A 13 7.09 2.64 -4.07
N ILE A 14 8.00 1.91 -4.74
CA ILE A 14 8.48 2.27 -6.08
C ILE A 14 7.32 2.20 -7.08
N VAL A 15 6.56 1.11 -7.07
CA VAL A 15 5.37 0.96 -7.93
C VAL A 15 4.34 2.07 -7.65
N GLY A 16 4.01 2.32 -6.39
CA GLY A 16 3.06 3.38 -6.03
C GLY A 16 3.53 4.78 -6.43
N LYS A 17 4.84 5.04 -6.42
CA LYS A 17 5.41 6.30 -6.92
C LYS A 17 5.23 6.45 -8.42
N GLU A 18 5.46 5.39 -9.20
CA GLU A 18 5.30 5.41 -10.66
C GLU A 18 3.84 5.62 -11.06
N GLU A 19 2.92 4.98 -10.34
CA GLU A 19 1.49 5.02 -10.62
C GLU A 19 0.73 6.12 -9.84
N SER A 20 1.42 6.93 -9.05
CA SER A 20 0.85 8.02 -8.22
C SER A 20 -0.27 7.60 -7.26
N PHE A 21 -0.23 6.37 -6.72
CA PHE A 21 -1.16 5.90 -5.69
C PHE A 21 -0.43 5.22 -4.52
N VAL A 22 -1.12 5.09 -3.40
CA VAL A 22 -0.62 4.34 -2.24
C VAL A 22 -1.66 3.36 -1.70
N GLN A 23 -1.18 2.20 -1.26
CA GLN A 23 -1.99 1.22 -0.54
C GLN A 23 -1.61 1.25 0.94
N ALA A 24 -2.60 1.44 1.80
CA ALA A 24 -2.42 1.55 3.24
C ALA A 24 -3.57 0.87 3.99
N GLY A 25 -3.38 0.57 5.28
CA GLY A 25 -4.45 0.01 6.12
C GLY A 25 -4.83 -1.44 5.84
N HIS A 26 -3.95 -2.24 5.21
CA HIS A 26 -4.21 -3.67 4.88
C HIS A 26 -5.51 -3.90 4.09
N GLY A 27 -5.84 -2.99 3.17
CA GLY A 27 -7.06 -3.08 2.35
C GLY A 27 -8.34 -2.68 3.08
N LYS A 28 -8.27 -2.19 4.33
CA LYS A 28 -9.42 -1.64 5.04
C LYS A 28 -9.70 -0.23 4.55
N GLU A 29 -10.94 0.00 4.12
CA GLU A 29 -11.40 1.29 3.61
C GLU A 29 -11.61 2.32 4.73
N THR A 30 -12.15 1.90 5.89
CA THR A 30 -12.55 2.80 6.98
C THR A 30 -11.43 3.74 7.49
N PRO A 31 -10.18 3.28 7.67
CA PRO A 31 -9.08 4.18 8.03
C PRO A 31 -8.74 5.19 6.92
N LEU A 32 -8.82 4.76 5.65
CA LEU A 32 -8.49 5.61 4.50
C LEU A 32 -9.53 6.72 4.32
N LYS A 33 -10.82 6.43 4.53
CA LYS A 33 -11.92 7.42 4.46
C LYS A 33 -11.75 8.62 5.41
N LYS A 34 -10.93 8.47 6.45
CA LYS A 34 -10.67 9.53 7.43
C LYS A 34 -9.53 10.47 7.02
N LEU A 35 -8.77 10.12 5.98
CA LEU A 35 -7.70 10.95 5.45
C LEU A 35 -8.27 12.19 4.79
N GLN A 36 -7.56 13.30 4.95
CA GLN A 36 -7.87 14.58 4.31
C GLN A 36 -6.71 14.96 3.38
N PRO A 37 -6.97 15.77 2.34
CA PRO A 37 -5.91 16.49 1.66
C PRO A 37 -5.02 17.17 2.69
N VAL A 38 -3.70 17.17 2.48
CA VAL A 38 -2.65 17.62 3.43
C VAL A 38 -2.32 16.68 4.60
N ASP A 39 -3.00 15.55 4.77
CA ASP A 39 -2.54 14.51 5.70
C ASP A 39 -1.32 13.77 5.11
N TYR A 40 -0.51 13.21 5.99
CA TYR A 40 0.71 12.50 5.61
C TYR A 40 0.62 11.01 5.93
N ILE A 41 1.18 10.20 5.03
CA ILE A 41 1.50 8.80 5.31
C ILE A 41 3.01 8.63 5.22
N ILE A 42 3.58 8.10 6.28
CA ILE A 42 5.01 7.77 6.38
C ILE A 42 5.13 6.26 6.20
N PHE A 43 6.03 5.82 5.33
CA PHE A 43 6.25 4.41 5.07
C PHE A 43 7.53 3.93 5.71
N TYR A 44 7.41 2.89 6.53
CA TYR A 44 8.52 2.10 7.04
C TYR A 44 8.64 0.81 6.23
N SER A 45 9.85 0.52 5.75
CA SER A 45 10.13 -0.73 5.04
C SER A 45 11.02 -1.64 5.87
N PRO A 46 10.49 -2.78 6.37
CA PRO A 46 11.32 -3.80 7.01
C PRO A 46 12.28 -4.44 6.00
N LYS A 47 11.82 -4.64 4.76
CA LYS A 47 12.53 -5.34 3.69
C LYS A 47 12.27 -4.72 2.31
N THR A 48 13.10 -5.07 1.34
CA THR A 48 12.95 -4.70 -0.09
C THR A 48 11.68 -5.27 -0.73
N SER A 49 11.42 -6.57 -0.56
CA SER A 49 10.22 -7.28 -1.05
C SER A 49 9.57 -8.10 0.07
N LEU A 50 8.33 -8.57 -0.16
CA LEU A 50 7.59 -9.40 0.80
C LEU A 50 8.24 -10.79 0.93
N GLN A 51 8.48 -11.45 -0.21
CA GLN A 51 9.20 -12.73 -0.27
C GLN A 51 10.68 -12.49 -0.53
N ASN A 52 11.55 -13.12 0.26
CA ASN A 52 13.01 -13.15 0.10
C ASN A 52 13.69 -11.77 0.02
N GLY A 53 13.05 -10.72 0.52
CA GLY A 53 13.60 -9.36 0.50
C GLY A 53 14.76 -9.18 1.48
N LYS A 54 15.80 -8.48 1.04
CA LYS A 54 16.88 -7.98 1.92
C LYS A 54 16.34 -7.01 2.97
N PRO A 55 16.87 -7.03 4.21
CA PRO A 55 16.47 -6.09 5.24
C PRO A 55 16.79 -4.64 4.83
N ILE A 56 15.90 -3.72 5.21
CA ILE A 56 16.07 -2.27 5.06
C ILE A 56 15.94 -1.62 6.44
N GLN A 57 14.83 -1.91 7.13
CA GLN A 57 14.51 -1.40 8.46
C GLN A 57 14.63 0.12 8.59
N ALA A 58 14.04 0.85 7.64
CA ALA A 58 14.10 2.30 7.61
C ALA A 58 12.79 2.90 7.11
N PHE A 59 12.58 4.18 7.42
CA PHE A 59 11.58 4.99 6.72
C PHE A 59 12.04 5.25 5.29
N THR A 60 11.20 4.92 4.31
CA THR A 60 11.57 4.90 2.90
C THR A 60 10.79 5.88 2.04
N ALA A 61 9.64 6.37 2.52
CA ALA A 61 8.88 7.41 1.85
C ALA A 61 8.00 8.19 2.82
N VAL A 62 7.68 9.40 2.42
CA VAL A 62 6.62 10.23 2.98
C VAL A 62 5.76 10.68 1.81
N VAL A 63 4.46 10.53 1.92
CA VAL A 63 3.50 10.99 0.92
C VAL A 63 2.51 11.94 1.56
N THR A 64 2.05 12.90 0.78
CA THR A 64 0.96 13.81 1.14
C THR A 64 -0.27 13.41 0.36
N ILE A 65 -1.41 13.32 1.04
CA ILE A 65 -2.69 13.02 0.42
C ILE A 65 -3.12 14.23 -0.42
N LYS A 66 -3.38 13.99 -1.71
CA LYS A 66 -3.78 15.01 -2.69
C LYS A 66 -5.29 15.20 -2.75
N ASP A 67 -6.03 14.09 -2.76
CA ASP A 67 -7.49 14.04 -2.84
C ASP A 67 -8.04 12.91 -1.95
N ARG A 68 -9.33 12.60 -2.07
CA ARG A 68 -10.01 11.58 -1.24
C ARG A 68 -10.51 10.40 -2.06
N ASP A 69 -9.97 10.21 -3.26
CA ASP A 69 -10.42 9.15 -4.15
C ASP A 69 -9.81 7.82 -3.68
N ILE A 70 -10.64 7.01 -3.02
CA ILE A 70 -10.28 5.69 -2.52
C ILE A 70 -11.01 4.67 -3.38
N TYR A 71 -10.27 3.72 -3.94
CA TYR A 71 -10.83 2.58 -4.64
C TYR A 71 -10.38 1.29 -3.95
N GLN A 72 -11.30 0.33 -3.87
CA GLN A 72 -11.00 -1.00 -3.36
C GLN A 72 -10.82 -1.95 -4.55
N VAL A 73 -9.64 -2.54 -4.66
CA VAL A 73 -9.39 -3.60 -5.64
C VAL A 73 -9.82 -4.93 -5.03
N VAL A 74 -10.69 -5.66 -5.71
CA VAL A 74 -10.91 -7.06 -5.43
C VAL A 74 -9.81 -7.82 -6.16
N GLU A 75 -8.75 -8.23 -5.45
CA GLU A 75 -7.83 -9.20 -6.05
C GLU A 75 -8.61 -10.49 -6.31
N PRO A 76 -8.64 -10.99 -7.56
CA PRO A 76 -9.27 -12.27 -7.82
C PRO A 76 -8.53 -13.33 -6.99
N ARG A 77 -9.28 -14.03 -6.12
CA ARG A 77 -8.79 -15.24 -5.45
C ARG A 77 -8.13 -16.10 -6.52
N SER A 78 -6.85 -16.42 -6.32
CA SER A 78 -5.93 -16.97 -7.32
C SER A 78 -6.62 -17.76 -8.44
N LEU A 79 -6.37 -17.39 -9.69
CA LEU A 79 -6.76 -18.16 -10.88
C LEU A 79 -6.04 -19.54 -10.96
N SER A 80 -5.55 -20.08 -9.84
CA SER A 80 -4.94 -21.40 -9.73
C SER A 80 -5.93 -22.51 -9.33
N ALA A 81 -7.23 -22.21 -9.19
CA ALA A 81 -8.22 -23.16 -8.67
C ALA A 81 -9.39 -23.49 -9.62
N ILE A 82 -9.34 -23.07 -10.90
CA ILE A 82 -10.30 -23.54 -11.91
C ILE A 82 -9.63 -24.66 -12.72
N SER A 83 -9.66 -25.87 -12.15
CA SER A 83 -9.55 -27.08 -12.98
C SER A 83 -10.82 -27.18 -13.82
N PRO A 84 -10.75 -27.32 -15.15
CA PRO A 84 -11.94 -27.57 -15.95
C PRO A 84 -12.37 -29.00 -15.64
N LYS A 85 -13.45 -29.15 -14.89
CA LYS A 85 -14.21 -30.40 -14.84
C LYS A 85 -15.60 -30.10 -15.40
N CYS A 86 -15.80 -30.62 -16.60
CA CYS A 86 -17.04 -30.88 -17.34
C CYS A 86 -18.15 -29.82 -17.25
#